data_AF-A0A8J7B9E1-F1
#
_entry.id   AF-A0A8J7B9E1-F1
#
_cell.length_a   1.000
_cell.length_b   1.000
_cell.length_c   1.000
_cell.angle_alpha   90.00
_cell.angle_beta   90.00
_cell.angle_gamma   90.00
#
_symmetry.space_group_name_H-M   'P 1'
#
loop_
_entity.id
_entity.type
_entity.pdbx_description
1 polymer ?
#
loop_
_entity_poly.entity_id
_entity_poly.type
_entity_poly.pdbx_seq_one_letter_code
_entity_poly.pdbx_strand_id
1 'polypeptide(L)' 'MGGELILLLVALIVAALVFTALINLVKTTVKTAILVALVILALQLLFGIGFQEVWNQVLQIVQAVWQFLFGS' A
#
# COMPACT_ATOMS: atom_id res chain seq x y z
N MET A 1 -21.17 -33.61 20.31
CA MET A 1 -20.83 -32.38 21.07
C MET A 1 -19.34 -31.99 20.97
N GLY A 2 -18.65 -32.25 19.85
CA GLY A 2 -17.21 -31.92 19.70
C GLY A 2 -16.85 -30.97 18.55
N GLY A 3 -17.73 -30.80 17.56
CA GLY A 3 -17.45 -29.97 16.37
C GLY A 3 -17.38 -28.46 16.66
N GLU A 4 -18.17 -27.98 17.62
CA GLU A 4 -18.22 -26.56 17.99
C GLU A 4 -16.90 -26.07 18.60
N LEU A 5 -16.23 -26.91 19.39
CA LEU A 5 -14.93 -26.58 19.98
C LEU A 5 -13.84 -26.50 18.90
N ILE A 6 -13.86 -27.40 17.92
CA ILE A 6 -12.93 -27.39 16.78
C ILE A 6 -13.16 -26.13 15.93
N LEU A 7 -14.43 -25.80 15.65
CA LEU A 7 -14.79 -24.60 14.90
C LEU A 7 -14.29 -23.33 15.60
N LEU A 8 -14.46 -23.25 16.93
CA LEU A 8 -13.99 -22.12 17.73
C LEU A 8 -12.47 -21.97 17.67
N LEU A 9 -11.72 -23.08 17.77
CA LEU A 9 -10.26 -23.06 17.66
C LEU A 9 -9.80 -22.61 16.26
N VAL A 10 -10.43 -23.13 15.20
CA VAL A 10 -10.11 -22.74 13.82
C VAL A 10 -10.42 -21.26 13.60
N ALA A 11 -11.58 -20.78 14.07
CA ALA A 11 -11.95 -19.37 13.98
C ALA A 11 -10.95 -18.46 14.68
N LEU A 12 -10.47 -18.86 15.86
CA LEU A 12 -9.47 -18.10 16.63
C LEU A 12 -8.13 -18.02 15.89
N ILE A 13 -7.68 -19.13 15.30
CA ILE A 13 -6.45 -19.16 14.48
C ILE A 13 -6.60 -18.25 13.25
N VAL A 14 -7.71 -18.37 12.51
CA VAL A 14 -7.95 -17.53 11.32
C VAL A 14 -8.01 -16.06 11.71
N ALA A 15 -8.71 -15.71 12.79
CA ALA A 15 -8.76 -14.34 13.29
C ALA A 15 -7.37 -13.80 13.65
N ALA A 16 -6.53 -14.59 14.33
CA ALA A 16 -5.17 -14.22 14.68
C ALA A 16 -4.27 -14.01 13.44
N LEU A 17 -4.43 -14.85 12.41
CA LEU A 17 -3.73 -14.70 11.14
C LEU A 17 -4.13 -13.43 10.41
N VAL A 18 -5.44 -13.17 10.27
CA VAL A 18 -5.94 -11.94 9.64
C VAL A 18 -5.50 -10.70 10.42
N PHE A 19 -5.60 -10.73 11.75
CA PHE A 19 -5.14 -9.63 12.60
C PHE A 19 -3.65 -9.34 12.38
N THR A 20 -2.81 -10.39 12.37
CA THR A 20 -1.38 -10.25 12.12
C THR A 20 -1.08 -9.73 10.71
N ALA A 21 -1.80 -10.21 9.71
CA ALA A 21 -1.68 -9.74 8.33
C ALA A 21 -2.02 -8.24 8.22
N LEU A 22 -3.09 -7.78 8.88
CA LEU A 22 -3.47 -6.37 8.91
C LEU A 22 -2.40 -5.51 9.58
N ILE A 23 -1.87 -5.93 10.73
CA ILE A 23 -0.79 -5.20 11.42
C ILE A 23 0.46 -5.11 10.53
N ASN A 24 0.82 -6.20 9.83
CA ASN A 24 1.94 -6.21 8.90
C ASN A 24 1.69 -5.30 7.69
N LEU A 25 0.47 -5.29 7.17
CA LEU A 25 0.08 -4.40 6.08
C LEU A 25 0.22 -2.93 6.49
N VAL A 26 -0.32 -2.55 7.65
CA VAL A 26 -0.19 -1.19 8.19
C VAL A 26 1.28 -0.80 8.37
N LYS A 27 2.09 -1.67 9.00
CA LYS A 27 3.54 -1.43 9.17
C LYS A 27 4.24 -1.23 7.83
N THR A 28 3.87 -2.00 6.82
CA THR A 28 4.44 -1.91 5.47
C THR A 28 4.04 -0.59 4.82
N THR A 29 2.76 -0.23 4.85
CA THR A 29 2.25 1.04 4.32
C THR A 29 2.92 2.24 4.99
N VAL A 30 3.09 2.22 6.31
CA VAL A 30 3.78 3.30 7.04
C VAL A 30 5.23 3.42 6.61
N LYS A 31 5.96 2.31 6.49
CA LYS A 31 7.35 2.33 6.00
C LYS A 31 7.43 2.90 4.58
N THR A 32 6.53 2.47 3.69
CA THR A 32 6.47 2.99 2.32
C THR A 32 6.14 4.47 2.31
N ALA A 33 5.18 4.94 3.11
CA ALA A 33 4.83 6.35 3.20
C ALA A 33 6.02 7.21 3.69
N ILE A 34 6.78 6.72 4.68
CA ILE A 34 8.00 7.38 5.16
C ILE A 34 9.06 7.43 4.05
N LEU A 35 9.31 6.32 3.35
CA LEU A 35 10.25 6.29 2.24
C LEU A 35 9.85 7.27 1.11
N VAL A 36 8.57 7.28 0.74
CA VAL A 36 8.03 8.23 -0.24
C VAL A 36 8.25 9.66 0.22
N ALA A 37 7.94 9.97 1.48
CA ALA A 37 8.18 11.30 2.04
C ALA A 37 9.66 11.70 2.00
N LEU A 38 10.57 10.77 2.34
CA LEU A 38 12.02 11.00 2.27
C LEU A 38 12.50 11.24 0.84
N VAL A 39 12.01 10.46 -0.13
CA VAL A 39 12.34 10.64 -1.55
C VAL A 39 11.87 12.00 -2.04
N ILE A 40 10.63 12.39 -1.72
CA ILE A 40 10.06 13.67 -2.12
C ILE A 40 10.81 14.83 -1.45
N LEU A 41 11.15 14.70 -0.17
CA LEU A 41 11.97 15.70 0.53
C LEU A 41 13.36 15.83 -0.10
N ALA A 42 14.00 14.71 -0.49
CA ALA A 42 15.27 14.75 -1.20
C ALA A 42 15.14 15.44 -2.57
N LEU A 43 14.07 15.13 -3.33
CA LEU A 43 13.79 15.80 -4.60
C LEU A 43 13.53 17.30 -4.41
N GLN A 44 12.83 17.68 -3.35
CA GLN A 44 12.55 19.07 -3.02
C GLN A 44 13.82 19.83 -2.65
N LEU A 45 14.72 19.24 -1.86
CA LEU A 45 15.97 19.87 -1.45
C LEU A 45 16.99 19.96 -2.59
N LEU A 46 17.08 18.94 -3.44
CA LEU A 46 18.09 18.87 -4.51
C LEU A 46 17.65 19.55 -5.81
N PHE A 47 16.36 19.47 -6.15
CA PHE A 47 15.81 19.92 -7.44
C PHE A 47 14.69 20.95 -7.31
N GLY A 48 14.19 21.24 -6.10
CA GLY A 48 13.07 22.16 -5.89
C GLY A 48 11.70 21.59 -6.27
N ILE A 49 11.60 20.28 -6.53
CA ILE A 49 10.37 19.62 -7.00
C ILE A 49 9.54 19.16 -5.80
N GLY A 50 8.26 19.55 -5.74
CA GLY A 50 7.35 19.18 -4.67
C GLY A 50 6.59 17.87 -4.92
N PHE A 51 5.75 17.50 -3.93
CA PHE A 51 4.87 16.34 -4.03
C PHE A 51 3.92 16.42 -5.23
N GLN A 52 3.38 17.61 -5.49
CA GLN A 52 2.32 17.81 -6.47
C GLN A 52 2.81 17.53 -7.89
N GLU A 53 4.04 17.95 -8.21
CA GLU A 53 4.67 17.71 -9.50
C GLU A 53 4.91 16.21 -9.72
N VAL A 54 5.43 15.52 -8.71
CA VAL A 54 5.64 14.06 -8.74
C VAL A 54 4.31 13.34 -8.94
N TRP A 55 3.28 13.73 -8.20
CA TRP A 55 1.95 13.12 -8.30
C TRP A 55 1.32 13.32 -9.69
N ASN A 56 1.41 14.54 -10.23
CA ASN A 56 0.93 14.83 -11.58
C ASN A 56 1.65 13.98 -12.63
N GLN A 57 2.97 13.79 -12.49
CA GLN A 57 3.74 12.97 -13.41
C GLN A 57 3.36 11.48 -13.32
N VAL A 58 3.11 10.97 -12.11
CA VAL A 58 2.57 9.61 -11.93
C VAL A 58 1.23 9.46 -12.62
N LEU A 59 0.30 10.41 -12.44
CA LEU A 59 -1.01 10.37 -13.09
C LEU A 59 -0.89 10.40 -14.61
N GLN A 60 0.01 11.19 -15.18
CA GLN A 60 0.25 11.23 -16.62
C GLN A 60 0.75 9.88 -17.15
N ILE A 61 1.66 9.21 -16.43
CA ILE A 61 2.15 7.89 -16.80
C ILE A 61 1.02 6.86 -16.75
N VAL A 62 0.23 6.87 -15.68
CA VAL A 62 -0.92 5.95 -15.53
C VAL A 62 -1.94 6.17 -16.64
N GLN A 63 -2.27 7.43 -16.95
CA GLN A 63 -3.17 7.76 -18.05
C GLN A 63 -2.62 7.32 -19.41
N ALA A 64 -1.33 7.53 -19.67
CA ALA A 64 -0.69 7.09 -20.91
C ALA A 64 -0.71 5.56 -21.05
N VAL A 65 -0.44 4.84 -19.96
CA VAL A 65 -0.55 3.37 -19.93
C VAL A 65 -1.98 2.91 -20.12
N TRP A 66 -2.95 3.56 -19.48
CA TRP A 66 -4.36 3.23 -19.61
C TRP A 66 -4.86 3.43 -21.04
N GLN A 67 -4.49 4.54 -21.66
CA GLN A 67 -4.81 4.84 -23.06
C GLN A 67 -4.14 3.86 -24.02
N PHE A 68 -2.89 3.44 -23.75
CA PHE A 68 -2.21 2.44 -24.57
C PHE A 68 -2.86 1.05 -24.48
N LEU A 69 -3.29 0.64 -23.28
CA LEU A 69 -3.86 -0.70 -23.05
C LEU A 69 -5.34 -0.82 -23.40
N PHE A 70 -6.12 0.25 -23.20
CA PHE A 70 -7.58 0.23 -23.35
C PHE A 70 -8.09 1.19 -24.44
N GLY A 71 -7.22 1.96 -25.09
CA GLY A 71 -7.56 2.94 -26.12
C GLY A 71 -7.35 2.45 -27.56
N SER A 72 -7.36 1.13 -27.79
CA SER A 72 -7.38 0.49 -29.11
C SER A 72 -8.77 0.00 -29.48
#